data_AF-A0A7H4MHY6-F1
#
_entry.id   AF-A0A7H4MHY6-F1
#
_cell.length_a   1.000
_cell.length_b   1.000
_cell.length_c   1.000
_cell.angle_alpha   90.00
_cell.angle_beta   90.00
_cell.angle_gamma   90.00
#
_symmetry.space_group_name_H-M   'P 1'
#
loop_
_entity.id
_entity.type
_entity.pdbx_description
1 polymer ?
#
loop_
_entity_poly.entity_id
_entity_poly.type
_entity_poly.pdbx_seq_one_letter_code
_entity_poly.pdbx_strand_id
1 'polypeptide(L)' 'MNSLSLFDRYRIGTLPLKNRIVMAPMTRARALQPGNIPSALMAEYYRQRASAGLIVTEATQISPGGTGILLDAWPAFR' A
#
# COMPACT_ATOMS: atom_id res chain seq x y z
N MET A 1 -31.21 19.46 3.49
CA MET A 1 -30.55 18.34 2.78
C MET A 1 -29.28 18.01 3.53
N ASN A 2 -29.12 16.79 4.04
CA ASN A 2 -27.92 16.38 4.76
C ASN A 2 -26.84 16.03 3.72
N SER A 3 -25.96 16.97 3.40
CA SER A 3 -24.95 16.79 2.35
C SER A 3 -23.79 15.96 2.89
N LEU A 4 -23.61 14.74 2.36
CA LEU A 4 -22.44 13.91 2.66
C LEU A 4 -21.19 14.54 2.04
N SER A 5 -20.18 14.83 2.86
CA SER A 5 -18.90 15.39 2.43
C SER A 5 -17.80 14.33 2.43
N LEU A 6 -16.85 14.46 1.50
CA LEU A 6 -15.63 13.64 1.47
C LEU A 6 -14.75 13.86 2.70
N PHE A 7 -14.86 15.03 3.34
CA PHE A 7 -14.08 15.40 4.51
C PHE A 7 -14.72 14.98 5.83
N ASP A 8 -15.94 14.43 5.79
CA ASP A 8 -16.61 13.93 6.99
C ASP A 8 -15.89 12.70 7.53
N ARG A 9 -15.88 12.57 8.86
CA ARG A 9 -15.44 11.34 9.52
C ARG A 9 -16.30 10.17 9.08
N TYR A 10 -15.69 8.99 9.04
CA TYR A 10 -16.35 7.75 8.67
C TYR A 10 -15.83 6.59 9.51
N ARG A 11 -16.58 5.49 9.57
CA ARG A 11 -16.15 4.29 10.29
C ARG A 11 -16.27 3.08 9.37
N ILE A 12 -15.15 2.38 9.17
CA ILE A 12 -15.11 1.11 8.42
C ILE A 12 -14.88 0.00 9.44
N GLY A 13 -15.93 -0.77 9.75
CA GLY A 13 -15.87 -1.78 10.80
C GLY A 13 -15.48 -1.17 12.16
N THR A 14 -14.30 -1.55 12.67
CA THR A 14 -13.73 -1.03 13.92
C THR A 14 -12.83 0.19 13.73
N LEU A 15 -12.50 0.56 12.49
CA LEU A 15 -11.55 1.62 12.17
C LEU A 15 -12.25 2.99 12.05
N PRO A 16 -11.92 3.97 12.91
CA PRO A 16 -12.35 5.35 12.74
C PRO A 16 -11.47 6.06 11.69
N LEU A 17 -12.08 6.62 10.66
CA LEU A 17 -11.41 7.40 9.63
C LEU A 17 -11.72 8.88 9.79
N LYS A 18 -10.71 9.71 9.59
CA LYS A 18 -10.81 11.17 9.66
C LYS A 18 -11.49 11.81 8.45
N ASN A 19 -11.55 11.11 7.32
CA ASN A 19 -12.21 11.52 6.08
C ASN A 19 -12.51 10.28 5.23
N ARG A 20 -13.23 10.45 4.12
CA ARG A 20 -13.63 9.39 3.18
C ARG A 20 -12.67 9.24 2.00
N ILE A 21 -11.45 9.79 2.10
CA ILE A 21 -10.44 9.75 1.05
C ILE A 21 -9.50 8.57 1.33
N VAL A 22 -9.50 7.60 0.42
CA VAL A 22 -8.67 6.40 0.52
C VAL A 22 -7.57 6.45 -0.53
N MET A 23 -6.33 6.15 -0.12
CA MET A 23 -5.25 5.92 -1.07
C MET A 23 -5.36 4.49 -1.61
N ALA A 24 -5.54 4.37 -2.93
CA ALA A 24 -5.62 3.09 -3.63
C ALA A 24 -4.28 2.31 -3.57
N PRO A 25 -4.33 0.96 -3.66
CA PRO A 25 -3.13 0.14 -3.76
C PRO A 25 -2.41 0.40 -5.09
N MET A 26 -1.15 0.83 -5.03
CA MET A 26 -0.34 1.18 -6.22
C MET A 26 1.05 0.57 -6.13
N THR A 27 1.34 -0.44 -6.95
CA THR A 27 2.67 -1.08 -7.02
C THR A 27 3.74 -0.11 -7.48
N ARG A 28 4.84 0.02 -6.72
CA ARG A 28 5.92 0.98 -7.01
C ARG A 28 7.24 0.33 -7.41
N ALA A 29 7.42 -0.97 -7.16
CA ALA A 29 8.64 -1.73 -7.47
C ALA A 29 9.92 -1.09 -6.88
N ARG A 30 9.89 -0.72 -5.58
CA ARG A 30 10.99 -0.06 -4.86
C ARG A 30 11.52 -0.84 -3.66
N ALA A 31 11.10 -2.09 -3.49
CA ALA A 31 11.63 -2.96 -2.46
C ALA A 31 13.11 -3.29 -2.75
N LEU A 32 13.90 -3.45 -1.70
CA LEU A 32 15.29 -3.85 -1.80
C LEU A 32 15.39 -5.31 -2.24
N GLN A 33 16.39 -5.59 -3.08
CA GLN A 33 16.75 -6.94 -3.52
C GLN A 33 18.14 -7.32 -3.01
N PRO A 34 18.39 -8.62 -2.76
CA PRO A 34 17.42 -9.72 -2.78
C PRO A 34 16.45 -9.66 -1.58
N GLY A 35 15.29 -10.30 -1.70
CA GLY A 35 14.40 -10.59 -0.58
C GLY A 35 13.17 -9.69 -0.43
N ASN A 36 12.90 -8.80 -1.41
CA ASN A 36 11.69 -7.96 -1.43
C ASN A 36 11.46 -7.15 -0.13
N ILE A 37 12.54 -6.58 0.44
CA ILE A 37 12.50 -5.92 1.75
C ILE A 37 12.06 -4.45 1.61
N PRO A 38 11.02 -3.98 2.32
CA PRO A 38 10.65 -2.57 2.31
C PRO A 38 11.77 -1.66 2.83
N SER A 39 12.01 -0.53 2.15
CA SER A 39 13.08 0.41 2.49
C SER A 39 12.58 1.63 3.30
N ALA A 40 13.52 2.36 3.90
CA ALA A 40 13.23 3.64 4.56
C ALA A 40 12.56 4.66 3.63
N LEU A 41 12.88 4.65 2.33
CA LEU A 41 12.24 5.48 1.32
C LEU A 41 10.75 5.14 1.15
N MET A 42 10.38 3.85 1.24
CA MET A 42 8.97 3.43 1.17
C MET A 42 8.20 3.85 2.42
N ALA A 43 8.82 3.76 3.60
CA ALA A 43 8.23 4.26 4.84
C ALA A 43 7.96 5.77 4.77
N GLU A 44 8.94 6.54 4.30
CA GLU A 44 8.80 7.99 4.08
C GLU A 44 7.68 8.31 3.08
N TYR A 45 7.59 7.53 2.00
CA TYR A 45 6.53 7.68 0.99
C TYR A 45 5.12 7.53 1.57
N TYR A 46 4.89 6.55 2.46
CA TYR A 46 3.59 6.38 3.12
C TYR A 46 3.36 7.42 4.22
N ARG A 47 4.41 7.81 4.97
CA ARG A 47 4.33 8.86 6.00
C ARG A 47 3.81 10.18 5.42
N GLN A 48 4.30 10.58 4.24
CA GLN A 48 3.85 11.78 3.53
C GLN A 48 2.36 11.74 3.15
N ARG A 49 1.75 10.54 3.08
CA ARG A 49 0.35 10.32 2.68
C ARG A 49 -0.55 9.95 3.85
N ALA A 50 -0.03 9.97 5.07
CA ALA A 50 -0.77 9.64 6.28
C ALA A 50 -1.95 10.60 6.54
N SER A 51 -2.13 11.67 5.76
CA SER A 51 -3.31 12.56 5.75
C SER A 51 -4.57 11.89 5.16
N ALA A 52 -4.45 10.80 4.40
CA ALA A 52 -5.57 10.01 3.92
C ALA A 52 -6.36 9.39 5.08
N GLY A 53 -7.65 9.14 4.88
CA GLY A 53 -8.49 8.43 5.85
C GLY A 53 -8.02 7.00 6.05
N LEU A 54 -7.71 6.31 4.95
CA LEU A 54 -7.15 4.97 4.92
C LEU A 54 -6.09 4.89 3.80
N ILE A 55 -5.00 4.18 4.05
CA ILE A 55 -4.02 3.79 3.03
C ILE A 55 -4.13 2.28 2.82
N VAL A 56 -4.37 1.88 1.57
CA VAL A 56 -4.15 0.51 1.14
C VAL A 56 -2.78 0.46 0.48
N THR A 57 -1.85 -0.31 1.04
CA THR A 57 -0.47 -0.38 0.56
C THR A 57 -0.37 -1.04 -0.81
N GLU A 58 0.82 -1.00 -1.40
CA GLU A 58 1.10 -1.73 -2.64
C GLU A 58 0.90 -3.24 -2.51
N ALA A 59 0.70 -3.90 -3.66
CA ALA A 59 0.60 -5.35 -3.73
C ALA A 59 1.89 -5.98 -3.17
N THR A 60 1.73 -6.79 -2.11
CA THR A 60 2.84 -7.40 -1.37
C THR A 60 2.74 -8.91 -1.49
N GLN A 61 3.87 -9.57 -1.74
CA GLN A 61 3.93 -11.00 -1.99
C GLN A 61 3.64 -11.80 -0.72
N ILE A 62 2.74 -12.78 -0.81
CA ILE A 62 2.43 -13.71 0.30
C ILE A 62 3.39 -14.90 0.37
N SER A 63 4.10 -15.19 -0.73
CA SER A 63 5.07 -16.27 -0.84
C SER A 63 6.10 -15.97 -1.94
N PRO A 64 7.27 -16.62 -1.93
CA PRO A 64 8.28 -16.44 -2.98
C PRO A 64 7.79 -16.72 -4.41
N GLY A 65 6.83 -17.64 -4.58
CA GLY A 65 6.26 -17.99 -5.90
C GLY A 65 5.19 -17.01 -6.41
N GLY A 66 4.79 -16.02 -5.61
CA GLY A 66 3.79 -15.04 -6.01
C GLY A 66 4.35 -13.88 -6.85
N THR A 67 5.68 -13.75 -6.94
CA THR A 67 6.32 -12.61 -7.59
C THR A 67 6.00 -12.57 -9.08
N GLY A 68 5.14 -11.62 -9.48
CA GLY A 68 4.87 -11.30 -10.89
C GLY A 68 5.87 -10.32 -11.52
N ILE A 69 6.81 -9.80 -10.72
CA ILE A 69 7.88 -8.88 -11.16
C ILE A 69 9.16 -9.70 -11.34
N LEU A 70 9.72 -9.71 -12.55
CA LEU A 70 10.84 -10.58 -12.96
C LEU A 70 12.20 -10.32 -12.25
N LEU A 71 12.26 -9.49 -11.21
CA LEU A 71 13.53 -9.12 -10.56
C LEU A 71 14.12 -10.28 -9.73
N ASP A 72 13.29 -11.23 -9.31
CA ASP A 72 13.65 -12.39 -8.50
C ASP A 72 13.32 -13.68 -9.26
N ALA A 73 13.67 -13.74 -10.56
CA ALA A 73 13.55 -14.92 -11.40
C ALA A 73 14.00 -16.18 -10.65
N TRP A 74 13.00 -17.03 -10.36
CA TRP A 74 13.12 -18.33 -9.74
C TRP A 74 14.29 -19.11 -10.38
N PRO A 75 15.09 -19.87 -9.61
CA PRO A 75 16.27 -20.55 -10.14
C PRO A 75 15.99 -21.45 -11.34
N ALA A 76 14.76 -21.97 -11.50
CA ALA A 76 14.41 -22.84 -12.64
C ALA A 76 14.24 -22.11 -13.99
N PHE A 77 14.42 -20.80 -14.06
CA PHE A 77 14.39 -20.03 -15.31
C PHE A 77 15.71 -19.27 -15.59
N ARG A 78 16.81 -19.70 -14.95
CA ARG A 78 18.18 -19.26 -15.27
C ARG A 78 18.93 -20.35 -16.01
#